data_AF-A0A5E7ZFM7-F1
#
_entry.id   AF-A0A5E7ZFM7-F1
#
_cell.length_a   1.000
_cell.length_b   1.000
_cell.length_c   1.000
_cell.angle_alpha   90.00
_cell.angle_beta   90.00
_cell.angle_gamma   90.00
#
_symmetry.space_group_name_H-M   'P 1'
#
loop_
_entity.id
_entity.type
_entity.pdbx_description
1 polymer ?
#
loop_
_entity_poly.entity_id
_entity_poly.type
_entity_poly.pdbx_seq_one_letter_code
_entity_poly.pdbx_strand_id
1 'polypeptide(L)'
;MEAAVPVGLEFGLAPERLDEGSREERAAFGLFTMRTARQSLTEGFDSFLNGFRQGPLVSGYHVAEWLAWNWWRLRWEPRSASPDWSLAHKMNSIGEGYLWPNIEIWSDGVRTMLISHASAEPDAKPFRYVGAFPTIVPSTLFEAALDEFLPRIIGRLHEQGVGETNLDRLWRDVIAERADPEIARRRRLEALMGRDPDAFDDDAVEVLIGDAERLGEDAVREVAAERARLPHESEDLLTARRLEEIAQTLGHRGSARDAVVLDAQYRVVKDPEVPAWKLGTNVADALRQQERLGADIIDDRLLAALAGTTPDALTEHPRGPAALPYALDDAAEDKSLIVLPGKREVGRRFALARVLGDRLMNREGALHAATHAYTYRQKAQRSFAAEFLAPFDVVEEMLRGDYSDENQQDVAEHFQVSPMVVNTLLKNHGRIERDWPEEDFMTAIV
;
A
#
# COMPACT_ATOMS: atom_id res chain seq x y z
N MET A 1 5.07 5.14 -28.12
CA MET A 1 3.88 4.31 -27.82
C MET A 1 4.29 2.86 -27.91
N GLU A 2 4.91 2.35 -26.85
CA GLU A 2 5.06 0.92 -26.67
C GLU A 2 3.75 0.41 -26.08
N ALA A 3 3.10 -0.52 -26.76
CA ALA A 3 1.90 -1.17 -26.23
C ALA A 3 2.31 -1.94 -24.97
N ALA A 4 1.71 -1.61 -23.83
CA ALA A 4 1.91 -2.33 -22.58
C ALA A 4 1.54 -3.80 -22.81
N VAL A 5 2.53 -4.69 -22.73
CA VAL A 5 2.31 -6.14 -22.70
C VAL A 5 1.40 -6.42 -21.49
N PRO A 6 0.24 -7.09 -21.67
CA PRO A 6 -0.64 -7.38 -20.55
C PRO A 6 0.11 -8.18 -19.49
N VAL A 7 0.15 -7.66 -18.26
CA VAL A 7 0.81 -8.30 -17.14
C VAL A 7 -0.11 -9.40 -16.62
N GLY A 8 -0.08 -10.59 -17.23
CA GLY A 8 -0.77 -11.76 -16.68
C GLY A 8 -0.12 -12.18 -15.36
N LEU A 9 -0.93 -12.57 -14.37
CA LEU A 9 -0.52 -13.31 -13.18
C LEU A 9 -1.25 -14.66 -13.21
N GLU A 10 -0.51 -15.75 -13.02
CA GLU A 10 -1.08 -17.10 -13.02
C GLU A 10 -0.53 -17.92 -11.85
N PHE A 11 -1.45 -18.56 -11.13
CA PHE A 11 -1.15 -19.63 -10.19
C PHE A 11 -1.49 -20.97 -10.84
N GLY A 12 -0.55 -21.91 -10.79
CA GLY A 12 -0.67 -23.21 -11.41
C GLY A 12 -0.28 -24.34 -10.48
N LEU A 13 -0.90 -25.49 -10.69
CA LEU A 13 -0.52 -26.75 -10.07
C LEU A 13 -0.51 -27.83 -11.15
N ALA A 14 0.66 -28.39 -11.46
CA ALA A 14 0.75 -29.59 -12.29
C ALA A 14 0.74 -30.82 -11.38
N PRO A 15 -0.31 -31.66 -11.43
CA PRO A 15 -0.47 -32.78 -10.51
C PRO A 15 0.69 -33.78 -10.51
N GLU A 16 1.05 -34.27 -9.33
CA GLU A 16 2.01 -35.35 -9.12
C GLU A 16 1.46 -36.36 -8.12
N ARG A 17 2.09 -37.54 -8.06
CA ARG A 17 1.67 -38.58 -7.12
C ARG A 17 2.34 -38.37 -5.76
N LEU A 18 1.55 -38.47 -4.70
CA LEU A 18 2.02 -38.53 -3.31
C LEU A 18 1.47 -39.81 -2.66
N ASP A 19 2.38 -40.63 -2.11
CA ASP A 19 2.01 -41.93 -1.54
C ASP A 19 1.52 -41.83 -0.08
N GLU A 20 2.05 -40.86 0.68
CA GLU A 20 1.76 -40.65 2.11
C GLU A 20 1.21 -39.24 2.36
N GLY A 21 0.46 -39.03 3.44
CA GLY A 21 -0.18 -37.74 3.76
C GLY A 21 -1.69 -37.82 3.88
N SER A 22 -2.32 -36.67 4.12
CA SER A 22 -3.77 -36.55 4.22
C SER A 22 -4.46 -36.86 2.88
N ARG A 23 -5.78 -37.01 2.89
CA ARG A 23 -6.53 -37.27 1.63
C ARG A 23 -6.47 -36.05 0.72
N GLU A 24 -6.53 -34.88 1.31
CA GLU A 24 -6.47 -33.56 0.70
C GLU A 24 -5.12 -33.33 0.04
N GLU A 25 -4.02 -33.63 0.75
CA GLU A 25 -2.66 -33.52 0.22
C GLU A 25 -2.46 -34.46 -0.95
N ARG A 26 -2.80 -35.74 -0.81
CA ARG A 26 -2.65 -36.70 -1.92
C ARG A 26 -3.48 -36.33 -3.14
N ALA A 27 -4.66 -35.76 -2.94
CA ALA A 27 -5.53 -35.33 -4.02
C ALA A 27 -4.95 -34.11 -4.77
N ALA A 28 -4.32 -33.16 -4.08
CA ALA A 28 -3.84 -31.91 -4.65
C ALA A 28 -2.31 -31.73 -4.64
N PHE A 29 -1.52 -32.78 -4.48
CA PHE A 29 -0.06 -32.69 -4.57
C PHE A 29 0.40 -32.43 -6.01
N GLY A 30 1.42 -31.60 -6.18
CA GLY A 30 1.93 -31.27 -7.50
C GLY A 30 3.04 -30.24 -7.54
N LEU A 31 3.50 -29.95 -8.74
CA LEU A 31 4.40 -28.83 -9.04
C LEU A 31 3.60 -27.53 -8.97
N PHE A 32 3.78 -26.75 -7.91
CA PHE A 32 3.16 -25.43 -7.77
C PHE A 32 3.97 -24.39 -8.54
N THR A 33 3.31 -23.52 -9.28
CA THR A 33 3.96 -22.41 -9.99
C THR A 33 3.22 -21.11 -9.78
N MET A 34 3.94 -20.02 -9.58
CA MET A 34 3.42 -18.67 -9.65
C MET A 34 4.24 -17.92 -10.69
N ARG A 35 3.58 -17.40 -11.74
CA ARG A 35 4.28 -16.78 -12.86
C ARG A 35 3.58 -15.51 -13.30
N THR A 36 4.37 -14.60 -13.84
CA THR A 36 3.88 -13.43 -14.55
C THR A 36 4.19 -13.58 -16.03
N ALA A 37 3.67 -12.68 -16.88
CA ALA A 37 4.03 -12.66 -18.29
C ALA A 37 5.54 -12.54 -18.56
N ARG A 38 6.34 -12.08 -17.58
CA ARG A 38 7.77 -11.77 -17.74
C ARG A 38 8.71 -12.76 -17.05
N GLN A 39 8.27 -13.40 -15.98
CA GLN A 39 9.15 -14.22 -15.13
C GLN A 39 8.37 -15.23 -14.27
N SER A 40 9.03 -16.33 -13.93
CA SER A 40 8.58 -17.25 -12.89
C SER A 40 8.99 -16.71 -11.51
N LEU A 41 8.05 -16.72 -10.57
CA LEU A 41 8.26 -16.29 -9.19
C LEU A 41 8.60 -17.48 -8.28
N THR A 42 8.51 -18.70 -8.78
CA THR A 42 8.72 -19.95 -8.01
C THR A 42 9.89 -20.79 -8.52
N GLU A 43 10.63 -20.32 -9.53
CA GLU A 43 11.74 -21.08 -10.11
C GLU A 43 12.84 -21.37 -9.07
N GLY A 44 13.37 -22.59 -9.13
CA GLY A 44 14.43 -23.02 -8.24
C GLY A 44 15.21 -24.22 -8.76
N PHE A 45 16.34 -24.47 -8.11
CA PHE A 45 17.22 -25.60 -8.38
C PHE A 45 16.87 -26.78 -7.46
N ASP A 46 16.58 -27.93 -8.06
CA ASP A 46 16.29 -29.19 -7.38
C ASP A 46 17.56 -30.04 -7.30
N SER A 47 18.02 -30.30 -6.08
CA SER A 47 19.25 -31.05 -5.82
C SER A 47 19.13 -32.55 -6.14
N PHE A 48 17.94 -33.12 -6.12
CA PHE A 48 17.73 -34.54 -6.46
C PHE A 48 17.78 -34.76 -7.96
N LEU A 49 17.23 -33.82 -8.74
CA LEU A 49 17.28 -33.85 -10.20
C LEU A 49 18.55 -33.23 -10.78
N ASN A 50 19.32 -32.52 -9.95
CA ASN A 50 20.49 -31.74 -10.35
C ASN A 50 20.17 -30.76 -11.51
N GLY A 51 19.07 -30.01 -11.38
CA GLY A 51 18.58 -29.12 -12.42
C GLY A 51 17.50 -28.14 -11.96
N PHE A 52 17.19 -27.16 -12.82
CA PHE A 52 16.16 -26.16 -12.55
C PHE A 52 14.75 -26.69 -12.79
N ARG A 53 13.80 -26.28 -11.95
CA ARG A 53 12.36 -26.50 -12.11
C ARG A 53 11.61 -25.19 -11.95
N GLN A 54 10.46 -25.11 -12.60
CA GLN A 54 9.59 -23.93 -12.56
C GLN A 54 8.95 -23.66 -11.18
N GLY A 55 9.04 -24.62 -10.26
CA GLY A 55 8.38 -24.56 -8.96
C GLY A 55 8.74 -25.72 -8.06
N PRO A 56 8.33 -25.68 -6.78
CA PRO A 56 8.49 -26.78 -5.84
C PRO A 56 7.39 -27.84 -5.99
N LEU A 57 7.64 -29.04 -5.47
CA LEU A 57 6.60 -30.05 -5.25
C LEU A 57 5.97 -29.83 -3.86
N VAL A 58 4.71 -29.44 -3.83
CA VAL A 58 3.99 -29.06 -2.60
C VAL A 58 2.52 -29.44 -2.68
N SER A 59 1.83 -29.34 -1.54
CA SER A 59 0.38 -29.52 -1.47
C SER A 59 -0.36 -28.32 -2.07
N GLY A 60 -1.00 -28.52 -3.22
CA GLY A 60 -1.93 -27.55 -3.81
C GLY A 60 -3.11 -27.21 -2.89
N TYR A 61 -3.48 -28.13 -2.00
CA TYR A 61 -4.51 -27.90 -0.98
C TYR A 61 -4.08 -26.84 0.03
N HIS A 62 -2.89 -26.98 0.64
CA HIS A 62 -2.41 -26.07 1.69
C HIS A 62 -2.18 -24.65 1.16
N VAL A 63 -1.65 -24.49 -0.06
CA VAL A 63 -1.51 -23.16 -0.68
C VAL A 63 -2.86 -22.53 -1.00
N ALA A 64 -3.82 -23.32 -1.51
CA ALA A 64 -5.16 -22.82 -1.77
C ALA A 64 -5.89 -22.43 -0.49
N GLU A 65 -5.75 -23.22 0.57
CA GLU A 65 -6.32 -22.94 1.89
C GLU A 65 -5.74 -21.66 2.47
N TRP A 66 -4.41 -21.48 2.43
CA TRP A 66 -3.76 -20.25 2.90
C TRP A 66 -4.18 -19.01 2.10
N LEU A 67 -4.29 -19.13 0.77
CA LEU A 67 -4.76 -18.04 -0.09
C LEU A 67 -6.22 -17.68 0.19
N ALA A 68 -7.08 -18.66 0.42
CA ALA A 68 -8.48 -18.43 0.77
C ALA A 68 -8.62 -17.82 2.17
N TRP A 69 -7.89 -18.35 3.16
CA TRP A 69 -7.87 -17.84 4.53
C TRP A 69 -7.44 -16.38 4.61
N ASN A 70 -6.35 -16.04 3.91
CA ASN A 70 -5.77 -14.70 3.95
C ASN A 70 -6.31 -13.76 2.86
N TRP A 71 -7.37 -14.14 2.12
CA TRP A 71 -7.80 -13.44 0.91
C TRP A 71 -8.00 -11.93 1.13
N TRP A 72 -8.75 -11.55 2.17
CA TRP A 72 -9.03 -10.15 2.50
C TRP A 72 -7.76 -9.37 2.87
N ARG A 73 -6.88 -9.98 3.66
CA ARG A 73 -5.61 -9.37 4.11
C ARG A 73 -4.63 -9.21 2.95
N LEU A 74 -4.39 -10.26 2.16
CA LEU A 74 -3.59 -10.19 0.94
C LEU A 74 -4.08 -9.11 -0.03
N ARG A 75 -5.40 -8.92 -0.11
CA ARG A 75 -6.02 -7.95 -1.02
C ARG A 75 -6.00 -6.51 -0.51
N TRP A 76 -6.12 -6.28 0.79
CA TRP A 76 -6.38 -4.94 1.34
C TRP A 76 -5.38 -4.46 2.38
N GLU A 77 -4.70 -5.35 3.10
CA GLU A 77 -3.76 -4.97 4.15
C GLU A 77 -2.45 -4.46 3.55
N PRO A 78 -2.09 -3.18 3.78
CA PRO A 78 -0.81 -2.64 3.35
C PRO A 78 0.33 -3.17 4.21
N ARG A 79 1.56 -3.02 3.71
CA ARG A 79 2.75 -3.41 4.45
C ARG A 79 2.78 -2.79 5.84
N SER A 80 2.94 -3.64 6.86
CA SER A 80 3.05 -3.28 8.27
C SER A 80 4.31 -3.88 8.89
N ALA A 81 4.79 -3.27 9.96
CA ALA A 81 5.88 -3.81 10.78
C ALA A 81 5.37 -4.77 11.87
N SER A 82 4.05 -5.00 11.95
CA SER A 82 3.47 -5.96 12.90
C SER A 82 4.02 -7.37 12.65
N PRO A 83 4.42 -8.12 13.68
CA PRO A 83 4.85 -9.51 13.52
C PRO A 83 3.79 -10.39 12.82
N ASP A 84 2.52 -10.20 13.17
CA ASP A 84 1.39 -10.98 12.65
C ASP A 84 1.14 -10.73 11.15
N TRP A 85 1.63 -9.60 10.63
CA TRP A 85 1.56 -9.29 9.21
C TRP A 85 2.32 -10.33 8.38
N SER A 86 3.52 -10.73 8.82
CA SER A 86 4.32 -11.70 8.05
C SER A 86 3.64 -13.07 7.93
N LEU A 87 2.81 -13.45 8.91
CA LEU A 87 2.08 -14.73 8.87
C LEU A 87 0.99 -14.75 7.79
N ALA A 88 0.35 -13.62 7.51
CA ALA A 88 -0.68 -13.54 6.46
C ALA A 88 -0.10 -13.24 5.07
N HIS A 89 1.11 -12.67 5.00
CA HIS A 89 1.65 -12.11 3.76
C HIS A 89 2.85 -12.85 3.18
N LYS A 90 3.43 -13.84 3.87
CA LYS A 90 4.57 -14.62 3.37
C LYS A 90 4.21 -16.08 3.23
N MET A 91 4.42 -16.65 2.03
CA MET A 91 4.07 -18.05 1.75
C MET A 91 4.86 -19.06 2.61
N ASN A 92 5.98 -18.67 3.20
CA ASN A 92 6.72 -19.52 4.13
C ASN A 92 5.96 -19.81 5.44
N SER A 93 4.90 -19.05 5.75
CA SER A 93 4.03 -19.29 6.90
C SER A 93 3.04 -20.43 6.70
N ILE A 94 2.86 -20.93 5.46
CA ILE A 94 1.92 -22.03 5.16
C ILE A 94 2.28 -23.30 5.97
N GLY A 95 3.57 -23.59 6.16
CA GLY A 95 4.00 -24.68 7.04
C GLY A 95 3.78 -26.09 6.45
N GLU A 96 3.26 -27.01 7.26
CA GLU A 96 2.92 -28.40 6.85
C GLU A 96 4.10 -29.23 6.31
N GLY A 97 5.34 -28.87 6.68
CA GLY A 97 6.54 -29.64 6.33
C GLY A 97 7.04 -29.47 4.89
N TYR A 98 6.44 -28.59 4.09
CA TYR A 98 6.88 -28.29 2.73
C TYR A 98 7.89 -27.12 2.69
N LEU A 99 8.70 -27.11 1.63
CA LEU A 99 9.59 -25.98 1.33
C LEU A 99 8.86 -24.97 0.46
N TRP A 100 8.10 -24.08 1.09
CA TRP A 100 7.37 -23.04 0.39
C TRP A 100 8.28 -21.99 -0.22
N PRO A 101 7.88 -21.38 -1.36
CA PRO A 101 8.64 -20.29 -1.95
C PRO A 101 8.64 -19.08 -1.00
N ASN A 102 9.76 -18.36 -0.93
CA ASN A 102 9.88 -17.16 -0.11
C ASN A 102 9.27 -15.97 -0.86
N ILE A 103 7.95 -16.01 -1.03
CA ILE A 103 7.18 -14.99 -1.73
C ILE A 103 6.39 -14.17 -0.71
N GLU A 104 6.60 -12.86 -0.72
CA GLU A 104 5.80 -11.88 0.00
C GLU A 104 4.73 -11.31 -0.95
N ILE A 105 3.48 -11.32 -0.50
CA ILE A 105 2.31 -10.85 -1.25
C ILE A 105 1.57 -9.83 -0.39
N TRP A 106 1.41 -8.61 -0.86
CA TRP A 106 0.62 -7.58 -0.17
C TRP A 106 0.11 -6.52 -1.13
N SER A 107 -0.83 -5.69 -0.68
CA SER A 107 -1.52 -4.74 -1.54
C SER A 107 -1.53 -3.35 -0.92
N ASP A 108 -1.47 -2.32 -1.75
CA ASP A 108 -1.73 -0.94 -1.30
C ASP A 108 -3.19 -0.51 -1.48
N GLY A 109 -4.07 -1.48 -1.74
CA GLY A 109 -5.49 -1.32 -2.01
C GLY A 109 -5.82 -1.23 -3.50
N VAL A 110 -4.86 -0.82 -4.34
CA VAL A 110 -5.05 -0.68 -5.79
C VAL A 110 -4.13 -1.64 -6.55
N ARG A 111 -2.91 -1.83 -6.06
CA ARG A 111 -1.89 -2.67 -6.68
C ARG A 111 -1.34 -3.68 -5.68
N THR A 112 -1.09 -4.89 -6.17
CA THR A 112 -0.51 -6.00 -5.42
C THR A 112 0.97 -6.13 -5.76
N MET A 113 1.80 -6.17 -4.72
CA MET A 113 3.22 -6.41 -4.77
C MET A 113 3.47 -7.91 -4.56
N LEU A 114 4.33 -8.47 -5.41
CA LEU A 114 4.79 -9.86 -5.37
C LEU A 114 6.32 -9.81 -5.33
N ILE A 115 6.90 -10.15 -4.19
CA ILE A 115 8.35 -10.11 -3.98
C ILE A 115 8.82 -11.55 -3.79
N SER A 116 9.62 -12.05 -4.73
CA SER A 116 10.15 -13.42 -4.70
C SER A 116 11.62 -13.39 -4.34
N HIS A 117 11.93 -13.80 -3.12
CA HIS A 117 13.29 -13.80 -2.62
C HIS A 117 14.01 -15.11 -2.97
N ALA A 118 15.31 -15.00 -3.26
CA ALA A 118 16.18 -16.16 -3.34
C ALA A 118 16.24 -16.89 -1.98
N SER A 119 16.58 -18.18 -2.01
CA SER A 119 16.94 -18.89 -0.78
C SER A 119 18.16 -18.23 -0.12
N ALA A 120 18.08 -18.01 1.20
CA ALA A 120 19.15 -17.36 1.95
C ALA A 120 20.49 -18.10 1.88
N GLU A 121 20.45 -19.44 1.90
CA GLU A 121 21.64 -20.28 1.76
C GLU A 121 21.92 -20.60 0.27
N PRO A 122 23.09 -20.23 -0.28
CA PRO A 122 23.45 -20.50 -1.67
C PRO A 122 23.49 -21.99 -2.07
N ASP A 123 23.58 -22.89 -1.10
CA ASP A 123 23.59 -24.33 -1.27
C ASP A 123 22.37 -25.02 -0.63
N ALA A 124 21.28 -24.27 -0.40
CA ALA A 124 20.04 -24.79 0.17
C ALA A 124 19.58 -26.09 -0.51
N LYS A 125 19.23 -27.09 0.31
CA LYS A 125 18.74 -28.41 -0.14
C LYS A 125 17.42 -28.73 0.57
N PRO A 126 16.59 -29.58 -0.04
CA PRO A 126 16.70 -30.15 -1.39
C PRO A 126 16.39 -29.17 -2.52
N PHE A 127 15.69 -28.06 -2.25
CA PHE A 127 15.28 -27.09 -3.26
C PHE A 127 15.79 -25.68 -2.92
N ARG A 128 16.42 -25.03 -3.88
CA ARG A 128 16.96 -23.66 -3.74
C ARG A 128 16.24 -22.70 -4.68
N TYR A 129 15.52 -21.74 -4.12
CA TYR A 129 14.83 -20.71 -4.91
C TYR A 129 15.83 -19.73 -5.52
N VAL A 130 15.61 -19.39 -6.79
CA VAL A 130 16.41 -18.39 -7.51
C VAL A 130 16.03 -16.97 -7.09
N GLY A 131 14.77 -16.76 -6.70
CA GLY A 131 14.19 -15.43 -6.57
C GLY A 131 13.82 -14.84 -7.93
N ALA A 132 13.15 -13.69 -7.92
CA ALA A 132 12.76 -12.98 -9.12
C ALA A 132 12.67 -11.47 -8.84
N PHE A 133 12.72 -10.64 -9.88
CA PHE A 133 12.53 -9.21 -9.70
C PHE A 133 11.14 -8.92 -9.11
N PRO A 134 10.95 -7.88 -8.29
CA PRO A 134 9.66 -7.55 -7.72
C PRO A 134 8.67 -7.30 -8.84
N THR A 135 7.49 -7.88 -8.71
CA THR A 135 6.42 -7.66 -9.66
C THR A 135 5.27 -6.93 -8.99
N ILE A 136 4.79 -5.88 -9.65
CA ILE A 136 3.61 -5.13 -9.20
C ILE A 136 2.54 -5.29 -10.26
N VAL A 137 1.39 -5.82 -9.86
CA VAL A 137 0.22 -5.99 -10.72
C VAL A 137 -0.96 -5.16 -10.19
N PRO A 138 -1.93 -4.77 -11.03
CA PRO A 138 -3.23 -4.32 -10.55
C PRO A 138 -3.84 -5.39 -9.64
N SER A 139 -4.40 -4.99 -8.49
CA SER A 139 -4.97 -5.97 -7.56
C SER A 139 -6.16 -6.73 -8.12
N THR A 140 -6.84 -6.18 -9.14
CA THR A 140 -7.90 -6.88 -9.88
C THR A 140 -7.37 -8.09 -10.67
N LEU A 141 -6.14 -8.04 -11.18
CA LEU A 141 -5.51 -9.20 -11.83
C LEU A 141 -5.11 -10.25 -10.80
N PHE A 142 -4.69 -9.84 -9.60
CA PHE A 142 -4.46 -10.75 -8.49
C PHE A 142 -5.75 -11.47 -8.07
N GLU A 143 -6.85 -10.73 -7.89
CA GLU A 143 -8.17 -11.32 -7.61
C GLU A 143 -8.57 -12.33 -8.68
N ALA A 144 -8.49 -11.96 -9.96
CA ALA A 144 -8.84 -12.84 -11.07
C ALA A 144 -8.00 -14.13 -11.10
N ALA A 145 -6.71 -14.03 -10.79
CA ALA A 145 -5.82 -15.19 -10.74
C ALA A 145 -6.20 -16.16 -9.61
N LEU A 146 -6.65 -15.64 -8.45
CA LEU A 146 -7.17 -16.47 -7.36
C LEU A 146 -8.55 -17.05 -7.66
N ASP A 147 -9.42 -16.27 -8.30
CA ASP A 147 -10.74 -16.70 -8.77
C ASP A 147 -10.65 -17.85 -9.79
N GLU A 148 -9.53 -17.99 -10.49
CA GLU A 148 -9.24 -19.10 -11.38
C GLU A 148 -8.59 -20.29 -10.65
N PHE A 149 -7.62 -20.03 -9.77
CA PHE A 149 -6.83 -21.06 -9.12
C PHE A 149 -7.60 -21.84 -8.04
N LEU A 150 -8.32 -21.15 -7.16
CA LEU A 150 -8.98 -21.79 -6.01
C LEU A 150 -10.08 -22.78 -6.45
N PRO A 151 -10.99 -22.43 -7.40
CA PRO A 151 -11.96 -23.39 -7.91
C PRO A 151 -11.32 -24.59 -8.64
N ARG A 152 -10.15 -24.42 -9.27
CA ARG A 152 -9.43 -25.54 -9.91
C ARG A 152 -8.93 -26.54 -8.88
N ILE A 153 -8.38 -26.08 -7.76
CA ILE A 153 -7.95 -26.97 -6.68
C ILE A 153 -9.16 -27.67 -6.05
N ILE A 154 -10.24 -26.94 -5.77
CA ILE A 154 -11.49 -27.53 -5.24
C ILE A 154 -12.05 -28.59 -6.19
N GLY A 155 -12.13 -28.29 -7.50
CA GLY A 155 -12.58 -29.25 -8.50
C GLY A 155 -11.73 -30.53 -8.52
N ARG A 156 -10.41 -30.39 -8.41
CA ARG A 156 -9.50 -31.53 -8.32
C ARG A 156 -9.71 -32.39 -7.07
N LEU A 157 -9.93 -31.77 -5.91
CA LEU A 157 -10.24 -32.51 -4.67
C LEU A 157 -11.53 -33.34 -4.87
N HIS A 158 -12.57 -32.71 -5.41
CA HIS A 158 -13.85 -33.37 -5.68
C HIS A 158 -13.75 -34.54 -6.66
N GLU A 159 -12.95 -34.41 -7.72
CA GLU A 159 -12.68 -35.51 -8.66
C GLU A 159 -12.02 -36.72 -7.99
N GLN A 160 -11.23 -36.50 -6.92
CA GLN A 160 -10.62 -37.55 -6.10
C GLN A 160 -11.53 -38.01 -4.95
N GLY A 161 -12.79 -37.57 -4.91
CA GLY A 161 -13.77 -37.92 -3.88
C GLY A 161 -13.46 -37.28 -2.51
N VAL A 162 -12.71 -36.19 -2.49
CA VAL A 162 -12.39 -35.38 -1.31
C VAL A 162 -13.17 -34.08 -1.41
N GLY A 163 -14.19 -33.89 -0.59
CA GLY A 163 -15.04 -32.69 -0.61
C GLY A 163 -15.47 -32.30 0.79
N GLU A 164 -16.21 -31.18 0.89
CA GLU A 164 -16.58 -30.55 2.16
C GLU A 164 -15.34 -30.22 3.04
N THR A 165 -14.24 -29.92 2.36
CA THR A 165 -12.97 -29.57 3.00
C THR A 165 -13.05 -28.21 3.71
N ASN A 166 -12.01 -27.86 4.45
CA ASN A 166 -11.93 -26.52 5.01
C ASN A 166 -11.80 -25.46 3.89
N LEU A 167 -11.02 -25.75 2.83
CA LEU A 167 -10.95 -24.91 1.63
C LEU A 167 -12.34 -24.66 0.99
N ASP A 168 -13.21 -25.67 0.90
CA ASP A 168 -14.58 -25.51 0.39
C ASP A 168 -15.40 -24.51 1.20
N ARG A 169 -15.22 -24.51 2.53
CA ARG A 169 -15.91 -23.59 3.43
C ARG A 169 -15.35 -22.18 3.28
N LEU A 170 -14.03 -22.03 3.41
CA LEU A 170 -13.36 -20.73 3.28
C LEU A 170 -13.67 -20.05 1.95
N TRP A 171 -13.59 -20.78 0.84
CA TRP A 171 -13.84 -20.17 -0.46
C TRP A 171 -15.30 -19.78 -0.66
N ARG A 172 -16.24 -20.57 -0.14
CA ARG A 172 -17.67 -20.21 -0.15
C ARG A 172 -17.92 -18.94 0.65
N ASP A 173 -17.31 -18.83 1.82
CA ASP A 173 -17.44 -17.66 2.69
C ASP A 173 -16.86 -16.43 1.99
N VAL A 174 -15.63 -16.49 1.47
CA VAL A 174 -15.01 -15.38 0.71
C VAL A 174 -15.90 -14.92 -0.46
N ILE A 175 -16.48 -15.84 -1.23
CA ILE A 175 -17.38 -15.49 -2.34
C ILE A 175 -18.68 -14.82 -1.82
N ALA A 176 -19.28 -15.34 -0.77
CA ALA A 176 -20.49 -14.78 -0.18
C ALA A 176 -20.24 -13.38 0.40
N GLU A 177 -19.13 -13.21 1.13
CA GLU A 177 -18.71 -11.94 1.73
C GLU A 177 -18.40 -10.88 0.67
N ARG A 178 -17.73 -11.26 -0.44
CA ARG A 178 -17.46 -10.35 -1.56
C ARG A 178 -18.72 -9.91 -2.30
N ALA A 179 -19.74 -10.76 -2.33
CA ALA A 179 -21.00 -10.48 -3.02
C ALA A 179 -21.92 -9.52 -2.24
N ASP A 180 -21.79 -9.47 -0.91
CA ASP A 180 -22.55 -8.56 -0.05
C ASP A 180 -21.75 -7.26 0.21
N PRO A 181 -22.22 -6.08 -0.26
CA PRO A 181 -21.50 -4.83 -0.09
C PRO A 181 -21.21 -4.44 1.36
N GLU A 182 -22.12 -4.73 2.30
CA GLU A 182 -21.96 -4.34 3.71
C GLU A 182 -20.92 -5.25 4.39
N ILE A 183 -21.00 -6.55 4.13
CA ILE A 183 -20.00 -7.51 4.63
C ILE A 183 -18.63 -7.20 4.01
N ALA A 184 -18.55 -6.97 2.70
CA ALA A 184 -17.30 -6.61 2.03
C ALA A 184 -16.69 -5.32 2.58
N ARG A 185 -17.53 -4.32 2.92
CA ARG A 185 -17.09 -3.07 3.55
C ARG A 185 -16.48 -3.34 4.93
N ARG A 186 -17.14 -4.16 5.75
CA ARG A 186 -16.62 -4.60 7.06
C ARG A 186 -15.30 -5.36 6.94
N ARG A 187 -15.25 -6.40 6.10
CA ARG A 187 -14.05 -7.23 5.87
C ARG A 187 -12.85 -6.43 5.38
N ARG A 188 -13.10 -5.42 4.56
CA ARG A 188 -12.05 -4.50 4.11
C ARG A 188 -11.45 -3.71 5.27
N LEU A 189 -12.27 -3.21 6.19
CA LEU A 189 -11.78 -2.48 7.37
C LEU A 189 -11.02 -3.39 8.32
N GLU A 190 -11.51 -4.62 8.56
CA GLU A 190 -10.80 -5.64 9.35
C GLU A 190 -9.41 -5.91 8.77
N ALA A 191 -9.32 -6.17 7.47
CA ALA A 191 -8.05 -6.37 6.77
C ALA A 191 -7.12 -5.14 6.85
N LEU A 192 -7.66 -3.94 6.65
CA LEU A 192 -6.87 -2.70 6.79
C LEU A 192 -6.34 -2.50 8.20
N MET A 193 -7.04 -2.99 9.23
CA MET A 193 -6.61 -2.99 10.63
C MET A 193 -5.66 -4.15 10.98
N GLY A 194 -5.31 -5.00 10.01
CA GLY A 194 -4.47 -6.18 10.19
C GLY A 194 -5.11 -7.29 11.01
N ARG A 195 -6.44 -7.42 10.90
CA ARG A 195 -7.23 -8.42 11.61
C ARG A 195 -7.74 -9.48 10.64
N ASP A 196 -7.78 -10.72 11.12
CA ASP A 196 -8.47 -11.80 10.40
C ASP A 196 -9.99 -11.59 10.48
N PRO A 197 -10.75 -12.11 9.51
CA PRO A 197 -12.23 -12.08 9.54
C PRO A 197 -12.78 -12.60 10.86
N ASP A 198 -13.67 -11.84 11.50
CA ASP A 198 -14.33 -12.17 12.77
C ASP A 198 -13.40 -12.47 13.96
N ALA A 199 -12.12 -12.08 13.87
CA ALA A 199 -11.13 -12.38 14.93
C ALA A 199 -11.48 -11.76 16.30
N PHE A 200 -12.20 -10.64 16.30
CA PHE A 200 -12.55 -9.90 17.52
C PHE A 200 -14.01 -9.42 17.46
N ASP A 201 -14.72 -9.66 18.56
CA ASP A 201 -16.00 -9.02 18.85
C ASP A 201 -15.72 -7.67 19.52
N ASP A 202 -15.13 -6.74 18.76
CA ASP A 202 -14.93 -5.37 19.23
C ASP A 202 -15.68 -4.36 18.35
N ASP A 203 -16.16 -3.31 19.01
CA ASP A 203 -16.95 -2.25 18.38
C ASP A 203 -16.11 -1.39 17.41
N ALA A 204 -14.80 -1.63 17.26
CA ALA A 204 -13.92 -0.71 16.53
C ALA A 204 -14.27 -0.63 15.04
N VAL A 205 -14.58 -1.77 14.41
CA VAL A 205 -14.97 -1.79 13.00
C VAL A 205 -16.32 -1.11 12.79
N GLU A 206 -17.29 -1.39 13.66
CA GLU A 206 -18.62 -0.77 13.60
C GLU A 206 -18.57 0.74 13.84
N VAL A 207 -17.72 1.19 14.77
CA VAL A 207 -17.46 2.63 14.99
C VAL A 207 -16.89 3.28 13.73
N LEU A 208 -15.91 2.64 13.08
CA LEU A 208 -15.34 3.17 11.82
C LEU A 208 -16.37 3.18 10.68
N ILE A 209 -17.23 2.16 10.58
CA ILE A 209 -18.34 2.13 9.61
C ILE A 209 -19.28 3.32 9.82
N GLY A 210 -19.64 3.63 11.08
CA GLY A 210 -20.47 4.78 11.42
C GLY A 210 -19.77 6.12 11.17
N ASP A 211 -18.49 6.21 11.49
CA ASP A 211 -17.67 7.41 11.28
C ASP A 211 -17.51 7.78 9.80
N ALA A 212 -17.72 6.83 8.88
CA ALA A 212 -17.62 7.09 7.44
C ALA A 212 -18.64 8.11 6.95
N GLU A 213 -19.83 8.20 7.56
CA GLU A 213 -20.82 9.24 7.25
C GLU A 213 -20.26 10.64 7.50
N ARG A 214 -19.45 10.77 8.56
CA ARG A 214 -18.87 12.05 8.98
C ARG A 214 -17.54 12.36 8.30
N LEU A 215 -16.66 11.37 8.19
CA LEU A 215 -15.27 11.53 7.75
C LEU A 215 -15.09 11.25 6.25
N GLY A 216 -15.95 10.40 5.68
CA GLY A 216 -15.84 9.85 4.32
C GLY A 216 -15.25 8.44 4.29
N GLU A 217 -15.81 7.60 3.42
CA GLU A 217 -15.44 6.18 3.24
C GLU A 217 -13.93 5.96 3.06
N ASP A 218 -13.34 6.66 2.12
CA ASP A 218 -11.92 6.49 1.81
C ASP A 218 -11.04 7.03 2.94
N ALA A 219 -11.49 7.99 3.72
CA ALA A 219 -10.72 8.56 4.82
C ALA A 219 -10.69 7.60 6.03
N VAL A 220 -11.83 6.97 6.33
CA VAL A 220 -11.93 5.92 7.35
C VAL A 220 -10.98 4.75 7.05
N ARG A 221 -10.82 4.37 5.77
CA ARG A 221 -9.86 3.34 5.37
C ARG A 221 -8.42 3.71 5.71
N GLU A 222 -8.06 4.99 5.59
CA GLU A 222 -6.73 5.47 5.98
C GLU A 222 -6.53 5.45 7.49
N VAL A 223 -7.58 5.74 8.27
CA VAL A 223 -7.57 5.61 9.73
C VAL A 223 -7.40 4.15 10.15
N ALA A 224 -8.14 3.23 9.51
CA ALA A 224 -8.01 1.79 9.72
C ALA A 224 -6.59 1.29 9.43
N ALA A 225 -6.02 1.70 8.28
CA ALA A 225 -4.66 1.35 7.88
C ALA A 225 -3.58 1.91 8.82
N GLU A 226 -3.79 3.11 9.37
CA GLU A 226 -2.87 3.67 10.37
C GLU A 226 -2.92 2.86 11.68
N ARG A 227 -4.11 2.38 12.08
CA ARG A 227 -4.28 1.58 13.29
C ARG A 227 -3.51 0.26 13.25
N ALA A 228 -3.41 -0.40 12.09
CA ALA A 228 -2.67 -1.65 11.90
C ALA A 228 -1.16 -1.53 12.15
N ARG A 229 -0.63 -0.30 12.19
CA ARG A 229 0.77 -0.04 12.51
C ARG A 229 1.02 0.08 14.02
N LEU A 230 -0.03 0.30 14.80
CA LEU A 230 0.05 0.40 16.25
C LEU A 230 -0.12 -0.99 16.87
N PRO A 231 0.51 -1.29 18.01
CA PRO A 231 0.29 -2.54 18.72
C PRO A 231 -1.20 -2.80 18.95
N HIS A 232 -1.63 -4.08 18.93
CA HIS A 232 -3.04 -4.45 19.10
C HIS A 232 -3.62 -3.94 20.44
N GLU A 233 -2.80 -3.79 21.48
CA GLU A 233 -3.17 -3.27 22.81
C GLU A 233 -3.36 -1.73 22.87
N SER A 234 -3.12 -1.01 21.77
CA SER A 234 -3.34 0.44 21.74
C SER A 234 -4.84 0.78 21.66
N GLU A 235 -5.41 1.33 22.72
CA GLU A 235 -6.84 1.71 22.79
C GLU A 235 -7.22 2.92 21.92
N ASP A 236 -6.26 3.63 21.31
CA ASP A 236 -6.52 4.90 20.62
C ASP A 236 -6.97 4.70 19.16
N LEU A 237 -8.22 4.24 18.97
CA LEU A 237 -8.90 4.38 17.69
C LEU A 237 -9.17 5.87 17.42
N LEU A 238 -8.73 6.38 16.26
CA LEU A 238 -8.98 7.77 15.85
C LEU A 238 -10.38 7.93 15.27
N THR A 239 -11.39 7.84 16.15
CA THR A 239 -12.78 8.05 15.78
C THR A 239 -13.06 9.47 15.30
N ALA A 240 -14.18 9.68 14.61
CA ALA A 240 -14.59 11.01 14.15
C ALA A 240 -14.67 12.01 15.30
N ARG A 241 -15.32 11.60 16.40
CA ARG A 241 -15.39 12.40 17.63
C ARG A 241 -14.00 12.75 18.17
N ARG A 242 -13.08 11.78 18.21
CA ARG A 242 -11.74 12.00 18.75
C ARG A 242 -10.94 12.97 17.88
N LEU A 243 -11.04 12.84 16.56
CA LEU A 243 -10.45 13.77 15.60
C LEU A 243 -11.04 15.18 15.76
N GLU A 244 -12.35 15.31 15.95
CA GLU A 244 -12.99 16.60 16.21
C GLU A 244 -12.50 17.26 17.51
N GLU A 245 -12.43 16.52 18.62
CA GLU A 245 -11.92 17.01 19.91
C GLU A 245 -10.47 17.52 19.78
N ILE A 246 -9.62 16.77 19.06
CA ILE A 246 -8.23 17.15 18.78
C ILE A 246 -8.20 18.40 17.91
N ALA A 247 -8.97 18.45 16.82
CA ALA A 247 -9.01 19.55 15.88
C ALA A 247 -9.49 20.86 16.53
N GLN A 248 -10.49 20.80 17.41
CA GLN A 248 -10.98 21.97 18.14
C GLN A 248 -9.93 22.52 19.13
N THR A 249 -9.12 21.64 19.72
CA THR A 249 -8.14 22.02 20.74
C THR A 249 -6.82 22.49 20.12
N LEU A 250 -6.34 21.78 19.10
CA LEU A 250 -5.00 21.92 18.54
C LEU A 250 -4.99 22.49 17.12
N GLY A 251 -6.13 22.50 16.43
CA GLY A 251 -6.21 22.86 15.02
C GLY A 251 -6.09 24.37 14.77
N HIS A 252 -5.47 24.69 13.65
CA HIS A 252 -5.48 26.02 13.07
C HIS A 252 -6.72 26.19 12.20
N ARG A 253 -7.32 27.39 12.25
CA ARG A 253 -8.51 27.70 11.46
C ARG A 253 -8.13 27.89 9.99
N GLY A 254 -8.89 27.26 9.13
CA GLY A 254 -8.85 27.46 7.68
C GLY A 254 -10.25 27.45 7.08
N SER A 255 -10.29 27.44 5.77
CA SER A 255 -11.49 27.46 4.94
C SER A 255 -11.30 26.47 3.80
N ALA A 256 -12.16 25.46 3.73
CA ALA A 256 -12.11 24.47 2.66
C ALA A 256 -12.43 25.11 1.29
N ARG A 257 -13.21 26.20 1.30
CA ARG A 257 -13.55 26.99 0.11
C ARG A 257 -12.36 27.79 -0.43
N ASP A 258 -11.49 28.26 0.45
CA ASP A 258 -10.31 29.05 0.05
C ASP A 258 -9.13 28.16 -0.37
N ALA A 259 -9.19 26.86 -0.09
CA ALA A 259 -8.21 25.91 -0.57
C ALA A 259 -8.30 25.77 -2.10
N VAL A 260 -7.13 25.71 -2.75
CA VAL A 260 -7.02 25.58 -4.20
C VAL A 260 -7.65 24.29 -4.69
N VAL A 261 -8.27 24.35 -5.87
CA VAL A 261 -8.83 23.20 -6.56
C VAL A 261 -8.27 23.13 -7.97
N LEU A 262 -8.02 21.93 -8.47
CA LEU A 262 -7.64 21.75 -9.87
C LEU A 262 -8.84 21.99 -10.80
N ASP A 263 -8.63 22.86 -11.79
CA ASP A 263 -9.53 23.08 -12.91
C ASP A 263 -9.74 21.78 -13.67
N ALA A 264 -10.89 21.67 -14.33
CA ALA A 264 -11.28 20.46 -15.07
C ALA A 264 -10.22 19.99 -16.08
N GLN A 265 -9.49 20.92 -16.71
CA GLN A 265 -8.43 20.63 -17.68
C GLN A 265 -7.17 20.01 -17.08
N TYR A 266 -6.92 20.21 -15.77
CA TYR A 266 -5.76 19.74 -15.04
C TYR A 266 -6.06 18.54 -14.14
N ARG A 267 -7.32 18.06 -14.14
CA ARG A 267 -7.71 16.90 -13.32
C ARG A 267 -7.03 15.64 -13.82
N VAL A 268 -6.30 15.00 -12.92
CA VAL A 268 -5.66 13.71 -13.19
C VAL A 268 -6.68 12.59 -12.96
N VAL A 269 -6.83 11.71 -13.95
CA VAL A 269 -7.67 10.51 -13.83
C VAL A 269 -6.93 9.47 -13.01
N LYS A 270 -7.61 8.89 -12.01
CA LYS A 270 -7.08 7.75 -11.26
C LYS A 270 -7.18 6.51 -12.14
N ASP A 271 -6.03 6.01 -12.56
CA ASP A 271 -5.90 4.77 -13.31
C ASP A 271 -5.15 3.75 -12.43
N PRO A 272 -5.73 2.58 -12.13
CA PRO A 272 -5.06 1.52 -11.36
C PRO A 272 -3.71 1.07 -11.93
N GLU A 273 -3.48 1.24 -13.24
CA GLU A 273 -2.20 0.95 -13.89
C GLU A 273 -1.12 1.97 -13.51
N VAL A 274 -1.51 3.20 -13.16
CA VAL A 274 -0.59 4.28 -12.81
C VAL A 274 -0.09 4.08 -11.37
N PRO A 275 1.23 4.02 -11.14
CA PRO A 275 1.78 3.95 -9.79
C PRO A 275 1.38 5.18 -8.96
N ALA A 276 1.15 4.99 -7.66
CA ALA A 276 0.77 6.06 -6.75
C ALA A 276 1.73 7.27 -6.79
N TRP A 277 3.04 7.00 -6.88
CA TRP A 277 4.04 8.08 -6.94
C TRP A 277 3.84 8.96 -8.18
N LYS A 278 3.57 8.33 -9.34
CA LYS A 278 3.33 9.04 -10.60
C LYS A 278 2.03 9.83 -10.56
N LEU A 279 0.98 9.32 -9.92
CA LEU A 279 -0.24 10.09 -9.66
C LEU A 279 0.09 11.36 -8.86
N GLY A 280 0.84 11.24 -7.76
CA GLY A 280 1.25 12.37 -6.94
C GLY A 280 2.08 13.39 -7.73
N THR A 281 3.07 12.95 -8.51
CA THR A 281 3.89 13.80 -9.39
C THR A 281 3.01 14.54 -10.40
N ASN A 282 2.12 13.84 -11.11
CA ASN A 282 1.23 14.46 -12.10
C ASN A 282 0.34 15.54 -11.48
N VAL A 283 -0.16 15.32 -10.25
CA VAL A 283 -1.00 16.29 -9.55
C VAL A 283 -0.18 17.50 -9.08
N ALA A 284 1.07 17.29 -8.66
CA ALA A 284 1.99 18.36 -8.31
C ALA A 284 2.30 19.25 -9.53
N ASP A 285 2.64 18.64 -10.66
CA ASP A 285 2.90 19.33 -11.93
C ASP A 285 1.67 20.13 -12.40
N ALA A 286 0.49 19.49 -12.35
CA ALA A 286 -0.78 20.10 -12.69
C ALA A 286 -1.06 21.35 -11.84
N LEU A 287 -0.83 21.27 -10.53
CA LEU A 287 -1.02 22.42 -9.64
C LEU A 287 0.00 23.52 -9.90
N ARG A 288 1.29 23.18 -10.05
CA ARG A 288 2.33 24.18 -10.38
C ARG A 288 2.05 24.88 -11.71
N GLN A 289 1.53 24.15 -12.70
CA GLN A 289 1.15 24.70 -13.99
C GLN A 289 -0.06 25.65 -13.87
N GLN A 290 -1.11 25.24 -13.15
CA GLN A 290 -2.30 26.05 -12.93
C GLN A 290 -1.96 27.37 -12.22
N GLU A 291 -1.20 27.28 -11.12
CA GLU A 291 -0.81 28.41 -10.29
C GLU A 291 0.40 29.18 -10.85
N ARG A 292 0.94 28.74 -11.99
CA ARG A 292 2.07 29.36 -12.71
C ARG A 292 3.31 29.53 -11.84
N LEU A 293 3.62 28.52 -11.02
CA LEU A 293 4.71 28.55 -10.05
C LEU A 293 6.09 28.25 -10.65
N GLY A 294 6.15 27.74 -11.89
CA GLY A 294 7.42 27.45 -12.56
C GLY A 294 8.35 26.57 -11.71
N ALA A 295 9.60 26.99 -11.54
CA ALA A 295 10.62 26.36 -10.69
C ALA A 295 10.76 27.05 -9.31
N ASP A 296 9.93 28.03 -9.01
CA ASP A 296 10.10 28.87 -7.82
C ASP A 296 9.84 28.11 -6.52
N ILE A 297 10.56 28.51 -5.47
CA ILE A 297 10.36 28.03 -4.11
C ILE A 297 8.96 28.45 -3.64
N ILE A 298 8.24 27.52 -3.01
CA ILE A 298 6.94 27.80 -2.41
C ILE A 298 7.16 28.22 -0.96
N ASP A 299 7.02 29.51 -0.66
CA ASP A 299 7.13 30.00 0.72
C ASP A 299 5.92 29.60 1.59
N ASP A 300 6.03 29.78 2.90
CA ASP A 300 4.96 29.44 3.87
C ASP A 300 3.64 30.17 3.59
N ARG A 301 3.70 31.39 3.06
CA ARG A 301 2.50 32.20 2.80
C ARG A 301 1.71 31.63 1.64
N LEU A 302 2.41 31.31 0.55
CA LEU A 302 1.80 30.69 -0.62
C LEU A 302 1.28 29.29 -0.27
N LEU A 303 2.07 28.47 0.43
CA LEU A 303 1.62 27.13 0.82
C LEU A 303 0.37 27.17 1.70
N ALA A 304 0.34 28.05 2.71
CA ALA A 304 -0.82 28.23 3.58
C ALA A 304 -2.04 28.73 2.79
N ALA A 305 -1.86 29.70 1.89
CA ALA A 305 -2.94 30.21 1.05
C ALA A 305 -3.53 29.13 0.15
N LEU A 306 -2.70 28.33 -0.53
CA LEU A 306 -3.15 27.21 -1.36
C LEU A 306 -3.89 26.14 -0.55
N ALA A 307 -3.48 25.92 0.70
CA ALA A 307 -4.16 24.99 1.61
C ALA A 307 -5.41 25.59 2.29
N GLY A 308 -5.75 26.85 2.02
CA GLY A 308 -6.90 27.54 2.61
C GLY A 308 -6.71 27.85 4.11
N THR A 309 -5.50 28.17 4.55
CA THR A 309 -5.17 28.48 5.95
C THR A 309 -4.22 29.67 6.08
N THR A 310 -3.83 30.02 7.31
CA THR A 310 -2.88 31.10 7.58
C THR A 310 -1.47 30.56 7.82
N PRO A 311 -0.42 31.37 7.59
CA PRO A 311 0.98 30.97 7.84
C PRO A 311 1.25 30.55 9.28
N ASP A 312 0.42 30.98 10.24
CA ASP A 312 0.52 30.62 11.65
C ASP A 312 0.42 29.10 11.87
N ALA A 313 -0.26 28.37 10.97
CA ALA A 313 -0.29 26.90 11.00
C ALA A 313 1.10 26.27 10.81
N LEU A 314 2.01 26.98 10.14
CA LEU A 314 3.37 26.53 9.86
C LEU A 314 4.37 27.10 10.87
N THR A 315 4.17 28.32 11.37
CA THR A 315 5.15 29.01 12.22
C THR A 315 4.92 28.83 13.72
N GLU A 316 3.67 28.67 14.18
CA GLU A 316 3.39 28.45 15.60
C GLU A 316 3.90 27.08 16.06
N HIS A 317 4.37 27.02 17.31
CA HIS A 317 4.67 25.73 17.93
C HIS A 317 3.40 24.92 18.16
N PRO A 318 3.43 23.59 17.93
CA PRO A 318 2.27 22.74 18.21
C PRO A 318 1.80 22.90 19.65
N ARG A 319 0.49 23.10 19.82
CA ARG A 319 -0.14 23.34 21.13
C ARG A 319 -0.20 22.09 22.02
N GLY A 320 0.07 20.92 21.45
CA GLY A 320 0.04 19.63 22.12
C GLY A 320 0.38 18.49 21.17
N PRO A 321 0.50 17.25 21.68
CA PRO A 321 0.68 16.08 20.85
C PRO A 321 -0.62 15.76 20.09
N ALA A 322 -0.50 15.36 18.83
CA ALA A 322 -1.56 14.71 18.07
C ALA A 322 -0.98 13.50 17.33
N ALA A 323 -1.83 12.50 17.06
CA ALA A 323 -1.40 11.22 16.48
C ALA A 323 -0.88 11.38 15.04
N LEU A 324 -1.52 12.22 14.22
CA LEU A 324 -1.16 12.43 12.82
C LEU A 324 -1.54 13.83 12.33
N PRO A 325 -0.95 14.32 11.22
CA PRO A 325 -1.38 15.53 10.55
C PRO A 325 -2.63 15.31 9.69
N TYR A 326 -3.59 16.22 9.75
CA TYR A 326 -4.81 16.16 8.95
C TYR A 326 -5.50 17.51 8.81
N ALA A 327 -6.40 17.61 7.82
CA ALA A 327 -7.46 18.60 7.83
C ALA A 327 -8.82 17.93 8.05
N LEU A 328 -9.68 18.59 8.82
CA LEU A 328 -11.05 18.21 9.03
C LEU A 328 -11.97 19.34 8.54
N ASP A 329 -12.73 19.03 7.51
CA ASP A 329 -13.57 19.98 6.80
C ASP A 329 -15.02 19.89 7.31
N ASP A 330 -15.66 21.04 7.37
CA ASP A 330 -17.08 21.21 7.64
C ASP A 330 -17.70 21.86 6.41
N ALA A 331 -18.28 21.02 5.55
CA ALA A 331 -18.89 21.45 4.30
C ALA A 331 -20.11 22.36 4.52
N ALA A 332 -20.77 22.31 5.68
CA ALA A 332 -21.91 23.17 5.96
C ALA A 332 -21.51 24.62 6.25
N GLU A 333 -20.31 24.80 6.82
CA GLU A 333 -19.84 26.12 7.28
C GLU A 333 -18.66 26.66 6.46
N ASP A 334 -18.24 25.97 5.40
CA ASP A 334 -17.00 26.22 4.64
C ASP A 334 -15.74 26.25 5.54
N LYS A 335 -15.82 25.75 6.77
CA LYS A 335 -14.74 25.80 7.77
C LYS A 335 -13.84 24.59 7.63
N SER A 336 -12.56 24.80 7.96
CA SER A 336 -11.59 23.73 8.10
C SER A 336 -10.77 23.89 9.39
N LEU A 337 -10.44 22.78 10.02
CA LEU A 337 -9.48 22.73 11.11
C LEU A 337 -8.28 21.88 10.68
N ILE A 338 -7.09 22.48 10.72
CA ILE A 338 -5.86 21.84 10.27
C ILE A 338 -4.97 21.55 11.46
N VAL A 339 -4.63 20.28 11.67
CA VAL A 339 -3.78 19.82 12.76
C VAL A 339 -2.43 19.40 12.20
N LEU A 340 -1.36 20.04 12.67
CA LEU A 340 0.03 19.77 12.27
C LEU A 340 0.90 19.52 13.51
N PRO A 341 1.01 18.28 14.00
CA PRO A 341 1.69 17.98 15.28
C PRO A 341 3.22 18.09 15.23
N GLY A 342 3.81 18.27 14.04
CA GLY A 342 5.24 18.29 13.84
C GLY A 342 5.93 19.45 14.58
N LYS A 343 6.98 19.16 15.35
CA LYS A 343 7.75 20.19 16.09
C LYS A 343 8.58 21.08 15.17
N ARG A 344 9.11 20.52 14.08
CA ARG A 344 9.95 21.24 13.11
C ARG A 344 9.08 21.82 11.99
N GLU A 345 9.34 23.08 11.64
CA GLU A 345 8.63 23.83 10.60
C GLU A 345 8.65 23.10 9.24
N VAL A 346 9.83 22.66 8.79
CA VAL A 346 10.01 21.85 7.59
C VAL A 346 9.10 20.60 7.58
N GLY A 347 8.92 19.97 8.74
CA GLY A 347 8.01 18.82 8.88
C GLY A 347 6.53 19.22 8.76
N ARG A 348 6.14 20.38 9.31
CA ARG A 348 4.79 20.93 9.17
C ARG A 348 4.50 21.35 7.73
N ARG A 349 5.46 21.97 7.03
CA ARG A 349 5.37 22.31 5.60
C ARG A 349 5.08 21.07 4.76
N PHE A 350 5.88 20.02 4.94
CA PHE A 350 5.67 18.76 4.22
C PHE A 350 4.31 18.12 4.56
N ALA A 351 3.91 18.12 5.84
CA ALA A 351 2.60 17.60 6.26
C ALA A 351 1.43 18.38 5.66
N LEU A 352 1.49 19.72 5.63
CA LEU A 352 0.46 20.55 5.00
C LEU A 352 0.37 20.30 3.50
N ALA A 353 1.52 20.16 2.82
CA ALA A 353 1.56 19.81 1.41
C ALA A 353 0.93 18.43 1.14
N ARG A 354 1.13 17.43 2.03
CA ARG A 354 0.46 16.14 1.92
C ARG A 354 -1.07 16.25 2.06
N VAL A 355 -1.54 17.03 3.03
CA VAL A 355 -2.98 17.29 3.24
C VAL A 355 -3.58 18.01 2.03
N LEU A 356 -2.88 19.01 1.48
CA LEU A 356 -3.27 19.68 0.23
C LEU A 356 -3.36 18.69 -0.94
N GLY A 357 -2.32 17.88 -1.15
CA GLY A 357 -2.33 16.86 -2.21
C GLY A 357 -3.48 15.89 -2.06
N ASP A 358 -3.78 15.49 -0.83
CA ASP A 358 -4.91 14.63 -0.54
C ASP A 358 -6.24 15.25 -0.95
N ARG A 359 -6.49 16.51 -0.60
CA ARG A 359 -7.70 17.25 -1.03
C ARG A 359 -7.84 17.31 -2.54
N LEU A 360 -6.73 17.52 -3.25
CA LEU A 360 -6.74 17.61 -4.71
C LEU A 360 -7.06 16.27 -5.37
N MET A 361 -6.58 15.17 -4.79
CA MET A 361 -6.77 13.81 -5.31
C MET A 361 -8.07 13.14 -4.83
N ASN A 362 -8.53 13.47 -3.62
CA ASN A 362 -9.60 12.78 -2.90
C ASN A 362 -10.53 13.82 -2.26
N ARG A 363 -11.42 14.41 -3.07
CA ARG A 363 -12.31 15.52 -2.65
C ARG A 363 -13.51 15.10 -1.81
N GLU A 364 -13.82 13.80 -1.77
CA GLU A 364 -14.99 13.28 -1.08
C GLU A 364 -14.67 13.02 0.39
N GLY A 365 -15.63 13.32 1.27
CA GLY A 365 -15.45 13.23 2.71
C GLY A 365 -14.96 14.52 3.35
N ALA A 366 -14.89 14.51 4.67
CA ALA A 366 -14.46 15.64 5.47
C ALA A 366 -13.00 15.53 5.95
N LEU A 367 -12.47 14.31 6.02
CA LEU A 367 -11.15 14.07 6.58
C LEU A 367 -10.09 13.88 5.48
N HIS A 368 -9.05 14.70 5.54
CA HIS A 368 -7.86 14.61 4.71
C HIS A 368 -6.66 14.31 5.58
N ALA A 369 -6.38 13.03 5.80
CA ALA A 369 -5.36 12.56 6.72
C ALA A 369 -4.04 12.21 6.01
N ALA A 370 -2.94 12.67 6.59
CA ALA A 370 -1.57 12.36 6.18
C ALA A 370 -0.98 11.27 7.10
N THR A 371 -1.41 10.02 6.92
CA THR A 371 -1.02 8.89 7.77
C THR A 371 0.37 8.32 7.40
N HIS A 372 0.85 7.33 8.12
CA HIS A 372 2.09 6.62 7.83
C HIS A 372 1.86 5.29 7.11
N ALA A 373 0.60 4.95 6.81
CA ALA A 373 0.25 3.74 6.09
C ALA A 373 0.89 3.68 4.68
N TYR A 374 1.05 2.45 4.19
CA TYR A 374 1.56 2.12 2.86
C TYR A 374 0.44 1.94 1.82
N THR A 375 -0.70 2.61 2.00
CA THR A 375 -1.80 2.62 1.03
C THR A 375 -1.44 3.43 -0.22
N TYR A 376 -2.15 3.20 -1.32
CA TYR A 376 -1.99 3.93 -2.58
C TYR A 376 -2.18 5.44 -2.37
N ARG A 377 -3.20 5.83 -1.58
CA ARG A 377 -3.51 7.21 -1.23
C ARG A 377 -2.34 7.91 -0.53
N GLN A 378 -1.77 7.31 0.51
CA GLN A 378 -0.65 7.91 1.25
C GLN A 378 0.64 7.96 0.44
N LYS A 379 0.92 6.94 -0.38
CA LYS A 379 2.05 6.95 -1.31
C LYS A 379 1.93 8.12 -2.30
N ALA A 380 0.74 8.35 -2.85
CA ALA A 380 0.49 9.46 -3.77
C ALA A 380 0.64 10.82 -3.07
N GLN A 381 0.11 10.99 -1.86
CA GLN A 381 0.29 12.22 -1.08
C GLN A 381 1.76 12.55 -0.80
N ARG A 382 2.56 11.53 -0.42
CA ARG A 382 4.00 11.71 -0.16
C ARG A 382 4.74 12.16 -1.41
N SER A 383 4.43 11.54 -2.56
CA SER A 383 5.02 11.91 -3.84
C SER A 383 4.61 13.31 -4.28
N PHE A 384 3.31 13.64 -4.16
CA PHE A 384 2.81 15.00 -4.42
C PHE A 384 3.56 16.03 -3.58
N ALA A 385 3.66 15.83 -2.27
CA ALA A 385 4.29 16.80 -1.38
C ALA A 385 5.78 17.01 -1.69
N ALA A 386 6.49 15.94 -2.07
CA ALA A 386 7.89 16.03 -2.46
C ALA A 386 8.07 16.84 -3.75
N GLU A 387 7.36 16.44 -4.82
CA GLU A 387 7.47 17.07 -6.14
C GLU A 387 6.92 18.50 -6.16
N PHE A 388 5.87 18.76 -5.39
CA PHE A 388 5.26 20.08 -5.31
C PHE A 388 6.19 21.09 -4.65
N LEU A 389 6.84 20.70 -3.55
CA LEU A 389 7.75 21.56 -2.79
C LEU A 389 9.14 21.65 -3.42
N ALA A 390 9.64 20.57 -4.01
CA ALA A 390 10.96 20.48 -4.62
C ALA A 390 10.86 19.72 -5.97
N PRO A 391 10.52 20.42 -7.07
CA PRO A 391 10.33 19.79 -8.38
C PRO A 391 11.60 19.05 -8.83
N PHE A 392 11.47 17.76 -9.17
CA PHE A 392 12.64 16.92 -9.39
C PHE A 392 13.58 17.43 -10.50
N ASP A 393 13.05 17.96 -11.60
CA ASP A 393 13.87 18.48 -12.71
C ASP A 393 14.83 19.58 -12.24
N VAL A 394 14.38 20.43 -11.32
CA VAL A 394 15.19 21.53 -10.75
C VAL A 394 16.17 20.99 -9.71
N VAL A 395 15.73 20.03 -8.89
CA VAL A 395 16.60 19.31 -7.95
C VAL A 395 17.77 18.64 -8.70
N GLU A 396 17.48 17.94 -9.79
CA GLU A 396 18.47 17.28 -10.65
C GLU A 396 19.45 18.30 -11.25
N GLU A 397 18.96 19.43 -11.77
CA GLU A 397 19.81 20.50 -12.32
C GLU A 397 20.73 21.12 -11.26
N MET A 398 20.26 21.28 -10.02
CA MET A 398 21.08 21.78 -8.92
C MET A 398 22.14 20.78 -8.49
N LEU A 399 21.78 19.48 -8.43
CA LEU A 399 22.70 18.43 -8.01
C LEU A 399 23.81 18.17 -9.05
N ARG A 400 23.54 18.38 -10.35
CA ARG A 400 24.51 18.22 -11.45
C ARG A 400 25.23 16.86 -11.45
N GLY A 401 24.53 15.81 -11.03
CA GLY A 401 25.07 14.46 -10.92
C GLY A 401 25.91 14.18 -9.66
N ASP A 402 26.09 15.16 -8.78
CA ASP A 402 26.66 14.95 -7.44
C ASP A 402 25.53 14.69 -6.43
N TYR A 403 25.30 13.41 -6.13
CA TYR A 403 24.27 12.97 -5.20
C TYR A 403 24.79 12.75 -3.77
N SER A 404 25.91 13.37 -3.40
CA SER A 404 26.43 13.30 -2.03
C SER A 404 25.46 13.86 -0.99
N ASP A 405 25.56 13.38 0.25
CA ASP A 405 24.71 13.86 1.36
C ASP A 405 24.85 15.37 1.61
N GLU A 406 26.04 15.93 1.38
CA GLU A 406 26.31 17.37 1.49
C GLU A 406 25.51 18.16 0.44
N ASN A 407 25.55 17.73 -0.83
CA ASN A 407 24.81 18.41 -1.88
C ASN A 407 23.28 18.21 -1.75
N GLN A 408 22.85 17.04 -1.27
CA GLN A 408 21.44 16.81 -0.92
C GLN A 408 20.97 17.76 0.20
N GLN A 409 21.82 18.04 1.19
CA GLN A 409 21.55 19.01 2.25
C GLN A 409 21.41 20.43 1.69
N ASP A 410 22.34 20.87 0.84
CA ASP A 410 22.31 22.21 0.23
C ASP A 410 21.04 22.43 -0.62
N VAL A 411 20.65 21.44 -1.42
CA VAL A 411 19.42 21.50 -2.21
C VAL A 411 18.17 21.49 -1.32
N ALA A 412 18.18 20.70 -0.24
CA ALA A 412 17.07 20.68 0.72
C ALA A 412 16.88 22.03 1.42
N GLU A 413 17.98 22.73 1.75
CA GLU A 413 17.94 24.07 2.32
C GLU A 413 17.37 25.10 1.34
N HIS A 414 17.73 25.01 0.05
CA HIS A 414 17.16 25.87 -1.00
C HIS A 414 15.63 25.75 -1.08
N PHE A 415 15.10 24.52 -1.12
CA PHE A 415 13.65 24.28 -1.22
C PHE A 415 12.92 24.33 0.14
N GLN A 416 13.64 24.54 1.24
CA GLN A 416 13.09 24.54 2.60
C GLN A 416 12.37 23.21 2.94
N VAL A 417 12.97 22.10 2.50
CA VAL A 417 12.52 20.73 2.76
C VAL A 417 13.55 19.97 3.61
N SER A 418 13.21 18.76 4.06
CA SER A 418 14.16 17.89 4.73
C SER A 418 15.08 17.24 3.68
N PRO A 419 16.37 16.98 3.99
CA PRO A 419 17.25 16.18 3.12
C PRO A 419 16.65 14.82 2.73
N MET A 420 15.85 14.24 3.62
CA MET A 420 15.11 13.01 3.34
C MET A 420 14.15 13.13 2.14
N VAL A 421 13.59 14.32 1.88
CA VAL A 421 12.74 14.57 0.71
C VAL A 421 13.56 14.51 -0.57
N VAL A 422 14.72 15.18 -0.61
CA VAL A 422 15.64 15.14 -1.75
C VAL A 422 16.14 13.71 -2.00
N ASN A 423 16.55 13.01 -0.93
CA ASN A 423 16.93 11.60 -0.99
C ASN A 423 15.81 10.72 -1.56
N THR A 424 14.57 10.94 -1.13
CA THR A 424 13.40 10.19 -1.62
C THR A 424 13.11 10.49 -3.10
N LEU A 425 13.26 11.75 -3.53
CA LEU A 425 13.12 12.13 -4.93
C LEU A 425 14.16 11.42 -5.81
N LEU A 426 15.43 11.43 -5.39
CA LEU A 426 16.51 10.72 -6.09
C LEU A 426 16.23 9.21 -6.20
N LYS A 427 15.72 8.60 -5.14
CA LYS A 427 15.30 7.18 -5.11
C LYS A 427 14.09 6.88 -6.00
N ASN A 428 13.14 7.82 -6.13
CA ASN A 428 11.96 7.64 -6.97
C ASN A 428 12.25 7.79 -8.46
N HIS A 429 13.23 8.64 -8.79
CA HIS A 429 13.68 8.88 -10.15
C HIS A 429 14.92 8.04 -10.56
N GLY A 430 15.30 7.07 -9.73
CA GLY A 430 16.33 6.08 -10.07
C GLY A 430 17.76 6.65 -10.16
N ARG A 431 18.04 7.74 -9.45
CA ARG A 431 19.38 8.36 -9.41
C ARG A 431 20.30 7.74 -8.38
N ILE A 432 19.72 7.30 -7.26
CA ILE A 432 20.44 6.59 -6.20
C ILE A 432 19.67 5.32 -5.83
N GLU A 433 20.39 4.36 -5.26
CA GLU A 433 19.79 3.14 -4.74
C GLU A 433 18.91 3.45 -3.52
N ARG A 434 17.88 2.62 -3.32
CA ARG A 434 17.03 2.70 -2.13
C ARG A 434 17.74 2.02 -0.96
N ASP A 435 17.99 2.74 0.15
CA ASP A 435 18.57 2.17 1.38
C ASP A 435 17.65 1.09 1.95
N TRP A 436 18.12 -0.14 2.06
CA TRP A 436 17.31 -1.34 2.25
C TRP A 436 18.04 -2.39 3.14
N PRO A 437 17.34 -3.12 4.04
CA PRO A 437 17.42 -4.58 4.14
C PRO A 437 16.29 -5.25 3.31
N GLU A 438 15.71 -4.47 2.41
CA GLU A 438 14.62 -4.76 1.49
C GLU A 438 15.21 -4.94 0.08
N GLU A 439 16.09 -5.93 -0.12
CA GLU A 439 16.53 -6.30 -1.47
C GLU A 439 15.33 -6.41 -2.44
N ASP A 440 15.60 -6.06 -3.70
CA ASP A 440 14.70 -6.12 -4.86
C ASP A 440 13.88 -4.84 -5.12
N PHE A 441 14.42 -3.87 -5.89
CA PHE A 441 13.64 -2.87 -6.65
C PHE A 441 14.52 -2.10 -7.66
N MET A 442 15.09 -2.74 -8.68
CA MET A 442 15.57 -2.04 -9.90
C MET A 442 15.50 -2.93 -11.16
N THR A 443 14.33 -2.97 -11.81
CA THR A 443 14.08 -2.83 -13.27
C THR A 443 12.68 -3.35 -13.63
N ALA A 444 11.67 -2.55 -13.35
CA ALA A 444 10.40 -2.63 -14.05
C ALA A 444 10.04 -1.20 -14.45
N ILE A 445 10.00 -0.94 -15.77
CA ILE A 445 9.88 0.37 -16.44
C ILE A 445 11.24 0.98 -16.81
N VAL A 446 11.92 0.32 -17.75
CA VAL A 446 12.15 0.93 -19.07
C VAL A 446 11.41 0.05 -20.08
#